data_AF-A0AAP5BHV2-F1
#
_entry.id   AF-A0AAP5BHV2-F1
#
_cell.length_a   1.000
_cell.length_b   1.000
_cell.length_c   1.000
_cell.angle_alpha   90.00
_cell.angle_beta   90.00
_cell.angle_gamma   90.00
#
_symmetry.space_group_name_H-M   'P 1'
#
loop_
_entity.id
_entity.type
_entity.pdbx_description
1 polymer ?
#
loop_
_entity_poly.entity_id
_entity_poly.type
_entity_poly.pdbx_seq_one_letter_code
_entity_poly.pdbx_strand_id
1 'polypeptide(L)'
;MTELPYAFTDAIEAILTDKTRSCELLLDLLASIVHPDMVCNLFVMNGMNERERALAKRCIDYALTVGLNPGESNAVYQFIRPRLSARFCHTA
;
A
#
# COMPACT_ATOMS: atom_id res chain seq x y z
N MET A 1 -10.10 -11.76 13.82
CA MET A 1 -9.03 -11.33 12.92
C MET A 1 -9.70 -10.95 11.62
N THR A 2 -9.63 -9.69 11.20
CA THR A 2 -10.23 -9.27 9.93
C THR A 2 -9.34 -9.79 8.81
N GLU A 3 -9.85 -10.70 7.99
CA GLU A 3 -9.13 -11.17 6.80
C GLU A 3 -9.04 -10.02 5.81
N LEU A 4 -7.83 -9.76 5.29
CA LEU A 4 -7.62 -8.72 4.28
C LEU A 4 -7.95 -9.27 2.88
N PRO A 5 -8.48 -8.42 1.98
CA PRO A 5 -8.69 -8.81 0.60
C PRO A 5 -7.38 -9.26 -0.04
N TYR A 6 -7.46 -10.28 -0.89
CA TYR A 6 -6.31 -10.90 -1.54
C TYR A 6 -5.37 -9.88 -2.22
N ALA A 7 -5.94 -8.85 -2.85
CA ALA A 7 -5.17 -7.77 -3.49
C ALA A 7 -4.20 -7.08 -2.52
N PHE A 8 -4.65 -6.79 -1.30
CA PHE A 8 -3.85 -6.12 -0.27
C PHE A 8 -2.89 -7.10 0.40
N THR A 9 -3.31 -8.35 0.63
CA THR A 9 -2.46 -9.39 1.20
C THR A 9 -1.23 -9.65 0.32
N ASP A 10 -1.40 -9.82 -1.00
CA ASP A 10 -0.31 -10.00 -1.96
C ASP A 10 0.66 -8.80 -1.97
N ALA A 11 0.12 -7.57 -1.95
CA ALA A 11 0.94 -6.36 -1.94
C ALA A 11 1.75 -6.22 -0.65
N ILE A 12 1.13 -6.54 0.49
CA ILE A 12 1.78 -6.55 1.80
C ILE A 12 2.90 -7.59 1.84
N GLU A 13 2.66 -8.79 1.32
CA GLU A 13 3.68 -9.84 1.26
C GLU A 13 4.86 -9.45 0.37
N ALA A 14 4.60 -8.82 -0.77
CA ALA A 14 5.66 -8.27 -1.62
C ALA A 14 6.52 -7.24 -0.88
N ILE A 15 5.91 -6.32 -0.12
CA ILE A 15 6.63 -5.34 0.70
C ILE A 15 7.41 -6.01 1.84
N LEU A 16 6.86 -7.06 2.46
CA LEU A 16 7.52 -7.78 3.56
C LEU A 16 8.73 -8.58 3.10
N THR A 17 8.66 -9.14 1.90
CA THR A 17 9.74 -9.95 1.31
C THR A 17 10.82 -9.10 0.64
N ASP A 18 10.53 -7.84 0.37
CA ASP A 18 11.46 -6.88 -0.21
C ASP A 18 12.51 -6.39 0.81
N LYS A 19 13.76 -6.85 0.63
CA LYS A 19 14.91 -6.45 1.46
C LYS A 19 15.62 -5.21 0.95
N THR A 20 15.33 -4.77 -0.28
CA THR A 20 16.05 -3.68 -0.95
C THR A 20 15.31 -2.34 -0.88
N ARG A 21 14.16 -2.28 -0.20
CA ARG A 21 13.27 -1.11 -0.17
C ARG A 21 12.84 -0.65 -1.57
N SER A 22 12.80 -1.58 -2.52
CA SER A 22 12.32 -1.31 -3.87
C SER A 22 10.81 -1.05 -3.90
N CYS A 23 10.06 -1.63 -2.97
CA CYS A 23 8.61 -1.48 -2.89
C CYS A 23 8.11 -0.21 -2.19
N GLU A 24 8.94 0.84 -2.05
CA GLU A 24 8.53 2.11 -1.41
C GLU A 24 7.37 2.78 -2.15
N LEU A 25 7.36 2.76 -3.49
CA LEU A 25 6.27 3.32 -4.29
C LEU A 25 4.96 2.55 -4.10
N LEU A 26 5.04 1.23 -3.90
CA LEU A 26 3.88 0.40 -3.61
C LEU A 26 3.33 0.70 -2.22
N LEU A 27 4.22 0.89 -1.23
CA LEU A 27 3.83 1.33 0.12
C LEU A 27 3.12 2.69 0.10
N ASP A 28 3.65 3.66 -0.65
CA ASP A 28 3.07 5.00 -0.81
C ASP A 28 1.71 4.96 -1.48
N LEU A 29 1.55 4.10 -2.49
CA LEU A 29 0.25 3.85 -3.09
C LEU A 29 -0.75 3.28 -2.08
N LEU A 30 -0.39 2.24 -1.32
CA LEU A 30 -1.28 1.66 -0.32
C LEU A 30 -1.69 2.70 0.73
N ALA A 31 -0.76 3.57 1.14
CA ALA A 31 -1.06 4.67 2.06
C ALA A 31 -2.11 5.62 1.48
N SER A 32 -1.97 5.95 0.20
CA SER A 32 -2.89 6.84 -0.50
C SER A 32 -4.29 6.26 -0.73
N ILE A 33 -4.45 4.93 -0.65
CA ILE A 33 -5.75 4.26 -0.72
C ILE A 33 -6.49 4.35 0.61
N VAL A 34 -5.78 4.20 1.74
CA VAL A 34 -6.42 4.04 3.07
C VAL A 34 -6.44 5.31 3.91
N HIS A 35 -5.62 6.30 3.58
CA HIS A 35 -5.55 7.54 4.36
C HIS A 35 -6.55 8.58 3.84
N PRO A 36 -7.50 9.05 4.66
CA PRO A 36 -8.58 9.94 4.22
C PRO A 36 -8.07 11.27 3.65
N ASP A 37 -6.93 11.75 4.15
CA ASP A 37 -6.31 13.02 3.70
C ASP A 37 -5.30 12.87 2.56
N MET A 38 -5.04 11.65 2.07
CA MET A 38 -4.12 11.44 0.96
C MET A 38 -4.86 11.31 -0.36
N VAL A 39 -4.46 12.11 -1.35
CA VAL A 39 -4.93 11.94 -2.72
C VAL A 39 -4.21 10.75 -3.34
N CYS A 40 -4.96 9.77 -3.82
CA CYS A 40 -4.44 8.61 -4.54
C CYS A 40 -3.77 9.06 -5.85
N ASN A 41 -2.44 9.22 -5.83
CA ASN A 41 -1.68 9.69 -6.99
C ASN A 41 -1.27 8.52 -7.89
N LEU A 42 -2.04 8.27 -8.94
CA LEU A 42 -1.77 7.20 -9.91
C LEU A 42 -0.45 7.37 -10.68
N PHE A 43 0.12 8.59 -10.74
CA PHE A 43 1.41 8.81 -11.40
C PHE A 43 2.57 8.06 -10.72
N VAL A 44 2.43 7.69 -9.44
CA VAL A 44 3.42 6.88 -8.71
C VAL A 44 3.67 5.53 -9.40
N MET A 45 2.69 5.01 -10.14
CA MET A 45 2.79 3.74 -10.87
C MET A 45 3.81 3.75 -12.02
N ASN A 46 4.18 4.94 -12.51
CA ASN A 46 5.17 5.07 -13.58
C ASN A 46 6.59 4.69 -13.10
N GLY A 47 6.89 4.93 -11.83
CA GLY A 47 8.18 4.57 -11.22
C GLY A 47 8.27 3.10 -10.77
N MET A 48 7.15 2.37 -10.77
CA MET A 48 7.09 0.97 -10.37
C MET A 48 7.62 0.02 -11.44
N ASN A 49 8.26 -1.06 -11.00
CA ASN A 49 8.54 -2.20 -11.88
C ASN A 49 7.25 -2.95 -12.27
N GLU A 50 7.34 -3.89 -13.21
CA GLU A 50 6.18 -4.61 -13.72
C GLU A 50 5.38 -5.34 -12.63
N ARG A 51 6.09 -5.99 -11.69
CA ARG A 51 5.48 -6.73 -10.59
C ARG A 51 4.74 -5.79 -9.63
N GLU A 52 5.37 -4.70 -9.22
CA GLU A 52 4.77 -3.68 -8.37
C GLU A 52 3.56 -3.04 -9.01
N ARG A 53 3.65 -2.72 -10.31
CA ARG A 53 2.55 -2.11 -11.06
C ARG A 53 1.34 -3.05 -11.13
N ALA A 54 1.57 -4.36 -11.31
CA ALA A 54 0.50 -5.35 -11.29
C ALA A 54 -0.18 -5.45 -9.91
N LEU A 55 0.60 -5.42 -8.83
CA LEU A 55 0.09 -5.40 -7.45
C LEU A 55 -0.73 -4.13 -7.16
N ALA A 56 -0.16 -2.96 -7.50
CA ALA A 56 -0.78 -1.67 -7.37
C ALA A 56 -2.13 -1.62 -8.10
N LYS A 57 -2.16 -2.07 -9.36
CA LYS A 57 -3.38 -2.10 -10.17
C LYS A 57 -4.48 -2.93 -9.51
N ARG A 58 -4.14 -4.11 -8.96
CA ARG A 58 -5.12 -4.96 -8.25
C ARG A 58 -5.67 -4.29 -7.00
N CYS A 59 -4.83 -3.58 -6.24
CA CYS A 59 -5.27 -2.85 -5.04
C CYS A 59 -6.21 -1.70 -5.40
N ILE A 60 -5.87 -0.91 -6.43
CA ILE A 60 -6.70 0.19 -6.94
C ILE A 60 -8.04 -0.34 -7.44
N ASP A 61 -8.01 -1.39 -8.26
CA ASP A 61 -9.21 -1.98 -8.85
C ASP A 61 -10.17 -2.47 -7.76
N TYR A 62 -9.66 -3.17 -6.74
CA TYR A 62 -10.46 -3.59 -5.59
C TYR A 62 -11.04 -2.40 -4.82
N ALA A 63 -10.21 -1.39 -4.53
CA ALA A 63 -10.64 -0.20 -3.79
C ALA A 63 -11.72 0.61 -4.52
N LEU A 64 -11.69 0.64 -5.85
CA LEU A 64 -12.68 1.35 -6.67
C LEU A 64 -13.97 0.55 -6.91
N THR A 65 -13.88 -0.79 -7.00
CA THR A 65 -15.03 -1.64 -7.38
C THR A 65 -15.80 -2.18 -6.17
N VAL A 66 -15.06 -2.65 -5.15
CA VAL A 66 -15.64 -3.25 -3.94
C VAL A 66 -15.53 -2.28 -2.76
N GLY A 67 -14.38 -1.61 -2.66
CA GLY A 67 -14.04 -0.76 -1.52
C GLY A 67 -13.56 -1.58 -0.32
N LEU A 68 -12.72 -0.95 0.51
CA LEU A 68 -12.33 -1.50 1.80
C LEU A 68 -13.38 -1.11 2.85
N ASN A 69 -13.78 -2.06 3.68
CA ASN A 69 -14.55 -1.73 4.88
C ASN A 69 -13.64 -1.05 5.94
N PRO A 70 -14.22 -0.38 6.96
CA PRO A 70 -13.43 0.32 7.96
C PRO A 70 -12.41 -0.56 8.71
N GLY A 71 -12.75 -1.84 8.94
CA GLY A 71 -11.86 -2.80 9.61
C GLY A 71 -10.66 -3.18 8.75
N GLU A 72 -10.88 -3.41 7.45
CA GLU A 72 -9.83 -3.71 6.48
C GLU A 72 -8.91 -2.51 6.24
N SER A 73 -9.51 -1.32 6.03
CA SER A 73 -8.76 -0.07 5.87
C SER A 73 -7.86 0.19 7.09
N ASN A 74 -8.40 0.03 8.31
CA ASN A 74 -7.60 0.16 9.53
C ASN A 74 -6.48 -0.91 9.61
N ALA A 75 -6.74 -2.16 9.24
CA ALA A 75 -5.73 -3.21 9.25
C ALA A 75 -4.58 -2.92 8.28
N VAL A 76 -4.88 -2.46 7.06
CA VAL A 76 -3.88 -2.00 6.08
C VAL A 76 -3.11 -0.80 6.63
N TYR A 77 -3.80 0.18 7.24
CA TYR A 77 -3.15 1.34 7.83
C TYR A 77 -2.19 1.00 8.97
N GLN A 78 -2.56 0.08 9.87
CA GLN A 78 -1.67 -0.38 10.96
C GLN A 78 -0.38 -1.01 10.42
N PHE A 79 -0.45 -1.67 9.26
CA PHE A 79 0.75 -2.20 8.58
C PHE A 79 1.64 -1.09 7.99
N ILE A 80 1.03 -0.08 7.36
CA ILE A 80 1.73 0.97 6.63
C ILE A 80 2.35 2.01 7.57
N ARG A 81 1.62 2.43 8.61
CA ARG A 81 1.99 3.50 9.54
C ARG A 81 3.42 3.40 10.08
N PRO A 82 3.89 2.27 10.64
CA PRO A 82 5.27 2.18 11.16
C PRO A 82 6.33 2.32 10.05
N ARG A 83 6.03 1.86 8.83
CA ARG A 83 6.97 1.93 7.69
C ARG A 83 7.09 3.34 7.13
N LEU A 84 5.98 4.06 7.04
CA LEU A 84 6.02 5.49 6.70
C LEU A 84 6.77 6.29 7.76
N SER A 85 6.48 6.05 9.04
CA SER A 85 7.13 6.78 10.15
C SER A 85 8.63 6.55 10.19
N ALA A 86 9.10 5.34 9.89
CA ALA A 86 10.52 5.01 9.81
C ALA A 86 11.28 5.82 8.75
N ARG A 87 10.62 6.28 7.69
CA ARG A 87 11.24 7.14 6.65
C ARG A 87 11.58 8.53 7.19
N PHE A 88 10.77 9.06 8.09
CA PHE A 88 10.93 10.41 8.66
C PHE A 88 11.78 10.44 9.93
N CYS A 89 12.06 9.28 10.56
CA CYS A 89 12.94 9.20 11.73
C CYS A 89 14.45 9.27 11.38
N HIS A 90 14.84 9.12 10.12
CA HIS A 90 16.25 9.23 9.70
C HIS A 90 16.70 10.67 9.41
N THR A 91 15.82 11.66 9.57
CA THR A 91 16.09 13.09 9.32
C THR A 91 16.28 13.92 10.60
N ALA A 92 16.58 13.30 11.74
CA ALA A 92 16.90 13.99 13.00
C ALA A 92 18.37 13.77 13.40
#